data_AF-A0A2V8EX84-F1
#
_entry.id   AF-A0A2V8EX84-F1
#
_cell.length_a   1.000
_cell.length_b   1.000
_cell.length_c   1.000
_cell.angle_alpha   90.00
_cell.angle_beta   90.00
_cell.angle_gamma   90.00
#
_symmetry.space_group_name_H-M   'P 1'
#
loop_
_entity.id
_entity.type
_entity.pdbx_description
1 polymer ?
#
loop_
_entity_poly.entity_id
_entity_poly.type
_entity_poly.pdbx_seq_one_letter_code
_entity_poly.pdbx_strand_id
1 'polypeptide(L)'
;MWKLVALPSVAAMALMLATRVAAQAPLSPLNVSALAVSQPQMICEIDLATLKGELRRLSWSPDAAYLHLQTVEDRTIAHDFIIALEDRELSVAFGEPEWAAAYWARKSDLAAPGLPSLKLEITQANRRTRPMPFTGGFANGGAQTPDVKNSVDAYEAEVTLRLAGVEIGNWINGAPLAGETFGWGPTGSGALTFVDRQGRLSLVDERRRTQMAAGVKGAWMPAWSGDGARIAFLQKSGRRRYRLMIAAVTAR
;
A
#
# COMPACT_ATOMS: atom_id res chain seq x y z
N MET A 1 22.31 -58.21 20.03
CA MET A 1 22.50 -56.91 19.36
C MET A 1 21.19 -56.59 18.64
N TRP A 2 20.74 -55.33 18.69
CA TRP A 2 19.50 -54.73 18.15
C TRP A 2 18.31 -54.61 19.12
N LYS A 3 18.21 -53.41 19.72
CA LYS A 3 16.97 -52.86 20.25
C LYS A 3 16.24 -52.15 19.10
N LEU A 4 15.01 -52.55 18.82
CA LEU A 4 14.08 -51.78 18.00
C LEU A 4 13.70 -50.51 18.76
N VAL A 5 14.10 -49.35 18.23
CA VAL A 5 13.59 -48.05 18.67
C VAL A 5 12.36 -47.76 17.82
N ALA A 6 11.19 -47.79 18.44
CA ALA A 6 9.96 -47.30 17.85
C ALA A 6 10.05 -45.76 17.77
N LEU A 7 10.02 -45.23 16.55
CA LEU A 7 9.83 -43.80 16.29
C LEU A 7 8.35 -43.47 16.59
N PRO A 8 8.03 -42.43 17.40
CA PRO A 8 6.66 -41.98 17.50
C PRO A 8 6.24 -41.31 16.20
N SER A 9 5.09 -41.74 15.68
CA SER A 9 4.38 -41.16 14.55
C SER A 9 4.26 -39.65 14.69
N VAL A 10 4.76 -38.90 13.70
CA VAL A 10 4.41 -37.49 13.54
C VAL A 10 2.97 -37.44 13.03
N ALA A 11 2.03 -37.38 13.97
CA ALA A 11 0.63 -37.15 13.68
C ALA A 11 0.47 -35.74 13.10
N ALA A 12 -0.13 -35.67 11.92
CA ALA A 12 -0.46 -34.45 11.22
C ALA A 12 -1.36 -33.55 12.07
N MET A 13 -0.93 -32.30 12.30
CA MET A 13 -1.79 -31.26 12.86
C MET A 13 -2.12 -30.27 11.74
N ALA A 14 -3.02 -30.69 10.84
CA ALA A 14 -3.71 -29.77 9.94
C ALA A 14 -4.85 -29.12 10.74
N LEU A 15 -4.58 -27.95 11.30
CA LEU A 15 -5.59 -27.15 11.98
C LEU A 15 -6.50 -26.52 10.91
N MET A 16 -7.60 -27.20 10.56
CA MET A 16 -8.68 -26.58 9.80
C MET A 16 -9.42 -25.59 10.71
N LEU A 17 -9.05 -24.30 10.64
CA LEU A 17 -9.93 -23.25 11.13
C LEU A 17 -11.10 -23.11 10.18
N ALA A 18 -12.27 -23.60 10.59
CA ALA A 18 -13.54 -23.21 9.98
C ALA A 18 -13.80 -21.74 10.32
N THR A 19 -13.40 -20.83 9.42
CA THR A 19 -13.69 -19.41 9.55
C THR A 19 -15.17 -19.19 9.29
N ARG A 20 -15.91 -18.79 10.33
CA ARG A 20 -17.19 -18.12 10.13
C ARG A 20 -16.88 -16.78 9.45
N VAL A 21 -17.15 -16.69 8.15
CA VAL A 21 -17.21 -15.40 7.45
C VAL A 21 -18.42 -14.67 8.03
N ALA A 22 -18.22 -13.89 9.08
CA ALA A 22 -19.18 -12.86 9.43
C ALA A 22 -19.14 -11.86 8.27
N ALA A 23 -20.20 -11.83 7.46
CA ALA A 23 -20.40 -10.75 6.51
C ALA A 23 -20.40 -9.44 7.31
N GLN A 24 -19.32 -8.67 7.18
CA GLN A 24 -19.21 -7.36 7.80
C GLN A 24 -20.32 -6.49 7.21
N ALA A 25 -21.29 -6.10 8.04
CA ALA A 25 -22.38 -5.22 7.61
C ALA A 25 -21.78 -3.96 6.99
N PRO A 26 -22.32 -3.44 5.86
CA PRO A 26 -21.83 -2.21 5.29
C PRO A 26 -21.94 -1.10 6.34
N LEU A 27 -20.79 -0.53 6.71
CA LEU A 27 -20.75 0.60 7.60
C LEU A 27 -21.38 1.80 6.89
N SER A 28 -22.06 2.65 7.64
CA SER A 28 -22.52 3.95 7.12
C SER A 28 -21.30 4.80 6.67
N PRO A 29 -21.50 5.76 5.75
CA PRO A 29 -20.44 6.65 5.33
C PRO A 29 -19.73 7.28 6.53
N LEU A 30 -18.42 7.06 6.60
CA LEU A 30 -17.61 7.45 7.74
C LEU A 30 -17.30 8.95 7.65
N ASN A 31 -17.35 9.64 8.79
CA ASN A 31 -16.94 11.04 8.88
C ASN A 31 -15.48 11.13 9.30
N VAL A 32 -14.58 11.33 8.33
CA VAL A 32 -13.13 11.35 8.59
C VAL A 32 -12.74 12.48 9.56
N SER A 33 -13.38 13.64 9.50
CA SER A 33 -13.08 14.76 10.43
C SER A 33 -13.47 14.47 11.88
N ALA A 34 -14.35 13.50 12.11
CA ALA A 34 -14.76 13.07 13.44
C ALA A 34 -13.88 11.93 13.99
N LEU A 35 -12.84 11.52 13.27
CA LEU A 35 -11.93 10.47 13.73
C LEU A 35 -10.72 11.05 14.48
N ALA A 36 -10.20 10.31 15.45
CA ALA A 36 -8.87 10.48 16.00
C ALA A 36 -7.98 9.32 15.53
N VAL A 37 -6.81 9.64 14.99
CA VAL A 37 -5.77 8.67 14.66
C VAL A 37 -4.70 8.76 15.73
N SER A 38 -4.45 7.66 16.44
CA SER A 38 -3.46 7.61 17.52
C SER A 38 -2.04 7.79 17.01
N GLN A 39 -1.08 8.01 17.92
CA GLN A 39 0.32 7.81 17.56
C GLN A 39 0.54 6.36 17.11
N PRO A 40 1.22 6.12 15.97
CA PRO A 40 1.48 4.78 15.50
C PRO A 40 2.44 4.02 16.43
N GLN A 41 2.12 2.76 16.68
CA GLN A 41 2.97 1.83 17.41
C GLN A 41 3.69 0.90 16.44
N MET A 42 4.97 0.60 16.74
CA MET A 42 5.73 -0.38 15.98
C MET A 42 5.34 -1.79 16.43
N ILE A 43 5.02 -2.65 15.46
CA ILE A 43 4.71 -4.06 15.66
C ILE A 43 5.98 -4.88 15.53
N CYS A 44 6.59 -4.89 14.34
CA CYS A 44 7.82 -5.62 14.07
C CYS A 44 8.69 -4.91 13.01
N GLU A 45 9.94 -5.34 12.91
CA GLU A 45 10.84 -4.97 11.82
C GLU A 45 10.71 -5.97 10.65
N ILE A 46 10.80 -5.45 9.43
CA ILE A 46 10.76 -6.19 8.17
C ILE A 46 12.10 -5.95 7.48
N ASP A 47 12.92 -6.99 7.40
CA ASP A 47 14.20 -6.97 6.70
C ASP A 47 14.13 -7.75 5.39
N LEU A 48 14.14 -7.04 4.27
CA LEU A 48 14.09 -7.64 2.94
C LEU A 48 15.40 -8.33 2.57
N ALA A 49 16.51 -8.14 3.30
CA ALA A 49 17.69 -8.99 3.13
C ALA A 49 17.40 -10.43 3.58
N THR A 50 16.60 -10.60 4.63
CA THR A 50 16.19 -11.91 5.16
C THR A 50 14.98 -12.46 4.39
N LEU A 51 13.97 -11.64 4.15
CA LEU A 51 12.72 -12.08 3.49
C LEU A 51 12.85 -12.24 1.97
N LYS A 52 13.90 -11.69 1.37
CA LYS A 52 14.15 -11.62 -0.08
C LYS A 52 13.08 -10.86 -0.87
N GLY A 53 13.44 -10.47 -2.09
CA GLY A 53 12.55 -9.75 -3.00
C GLY A 53 12.21 -8.31 -2.60
N GLU A 54 11.12 -7.81 -3.19
CA GLU A 54 10.52 -6.50 -2.93
C GLU A 54 9.11 -6.66 -2.36
N LEU A 55 8.69 -5.73 -1.51
CA LEU A 55 7.35 -5.72 -0.92
C LEU A 55 6.28 -5.54 -1.99
N ARG A 56 5.21 -6.33 -1.90
CA ARG A 56 4.09 -6.29 -2.85
C ARG A 56 2.72 -6.19 -2.22
N ARG A 57 2.46 -6.93 -1.14
CA ARG A 57 1.14 -6.91 -0.50
C ARG A 57 1.23 -6.77 1.00
N LEU A 58 0.24 -6.06 1.55
CA LEU A 58 -0.03 -5.97 2.97
C LEU A 58 -1.55 -6.04 3.15
N SER A 59 -2.00 -7.12 3.77
CA SER A 59 -3.42 -7.47 3.86
C SER A 59 -3.83 -7.83 5.28
N TRP A 60 -4.97 -7.30 5.75
CA TRP A 60 -5.52 -7.69 7.05
C TRP A 60 -6.29 -8.99 6.96
N SER A 61 -6.17 -9.81 8.01
CA SER A 61 -7.10 -10.91 8.23
C SER A 61 -8.50 -10.38 8.58
N PRO A 62 -9.56 -11.17 8.34
CA PRO A 62 -10.94 -10.75 8.62
C PRO A 62 -11.23 -10.42 10.09
N ASP A 63 -10.58 -11.13 11.01
CA ASP A 63 -10.65 -10.91 12.46
C ASP A 63 -9.71 -9.80 12.97
N ALA A 64 -8.91 -9.23 12.06
CA ALA A 64 -7.88 -8.26 12.36
C ALA A 64 -6.87 -8.71 13.45
N ALA A 65 -6.66 -10.01 13.62
CA ALA A 65 -5.63 -10.57 14.50
C ALA A 65 -4.28 -10.74 13.78
N TYR A 66 -4.31 -10.83 12.45
CA TYR A 66 -3.14 -11.09 11.62
C TYR A 66 -3.01 -10.09 10.46
N LEU A 67 -1.78 -9.93 9.98
CA LEU A 67 -1.48 -9.32 8.70
C LEU A 67 -0.76 -10.34 7.82
N HIS A 68 -1.15 -10.42 6.55
CA HIS A 68 -0.35 -11.07 5.51
C HIS A 68 0.58 -10.04 4.87
N LEU A 69 1.83 -10.45 4.68
CA LEU A 69 2.85 -9.70 3.97
C LEU A 69 3.34 -10.57 2.81
N GLN A 70 3.40 -9.99 1.61
CA GLN A 70 3.99 -10.67 0.45
C GLN A 70 5.20 -9.89 -0.05
N THR A 71 6.29 -10.62 -0.30
CA THR A 71 7.41 -10.12 -1.10
C THR A 71 7.49 -10.89 -2.41
N VAL A 72 8.08 -10.29 -3.44
CA VAL A 72 8.30 -10.95 -4.74
C VAL A 72 9.76 -10.79 -5.14
N GLU A 73 10.43 -11.92 -5.34
CA GLU A 73 11.79 -12.06 -5.84
C GLU A 73 11.78 -12.29 -7.35
N ASP A 74 12.69 -11.62 -8.07
CA ASP A 74 12.81 -11.69 -9.54
C ASP A 74 11.47 -11.51 -10.30
N ARG A 75 10.58 -10.70 -9.72
CA ARG A 75 9.23 -10.40 -10.22
C ARG A 75 8.29 -11.60 -10.36
N THR A 76 8.69 -12.80 -9.95
CA THR A 76 7.97 -14.05 -10.25
C THR A 76 7.80 -14.96 -9.04
N ILE A 77 8.76 -14.97 -8.10
CA ILE A 77 8.72 -15.85 -6.94
C ILE A 77 8.10 -15.08 -5.78
N ALA A 78 6.87 -15.42 -5.41
CA ALA A 78 6.21 -14.85 -4.25
C ALA A 78 6.64 -15.57 -2.97
N HIS A 79 6.96 -14.79 -1.94
CA HIS A 79 7.16 -15.26 -0.57
C HIS A 79 6.07 -14.66 0.31
N ASP A 80 5.33 -15.52 0.99
CA ASP A 80 4.20 -15.14 1.82
C ASP A 80 4.54 -15.28 3.30
N PHE A 81 4.12 -14.32 4.11
CA PHE A 81 4.38 -14.27 5.54
C PHE A 81 3.11 -13.89 6.30
N ILE A 82 2.98 -14.41 7.51
CA ILE A 82 1.94 -14.02 8.48
C ILE A 82 2.59 -13.29 9.63
N ILE A 83 1.99 -12.16 9.99
CA ILE A 83 2.35 -11.36 11.15
C ILE A 83 1.23 -11.48 12.18
N ALA A 84 1.48 -12.16 13.29
CA ALA A 84 0.57 -12.24 14.42
C ALA A 84 0.67 -10.95 15.24
N LEU A 85 -0.45 -10.25 15.45
CA LEU A 85 -0.41 -8.92 16.09
C LEU A 85 -0.33 -8.99 17.62
N GLU A 86 -0.81 -10.07 18.21
CA GLU A 86 -0.72 -10.31 19.65
C GLU A 86 0.75 -10.54 20.06
N ASP A 87 1.41 -11.51 19.42
CA ASP A 87 2.79 -11.87 19.69
C ASP A 87 3.81 -10.97 18.99
N ARG A 88 3.35 -10.15 18.02
CA ARG A 88 4.17 -9.29 17.15
C ARG A 88 5.23 -10.07 16.37
N GLU A 89 4.91 -11.31 16.03
CA GLU A 89 5.81 -12.24 15.37
C GLU A 89 5.54 -12.29 13.87
N LEU A 90 6.62 -12.29 13.07
CA LEU A 90 6.58 -12.54 11.64
C LEU A 90 7.04 -13.97 11.36
N SER A 91 6.20 -14.74 10.68
CA SER A 91 6.44 -16.15 10.34
C SER A 91 6.18 -16.39 8.84
N VAL A 92 6.80 -17.44 8.29
CA VAL A 92 6.57 -17.86 6.91
C VAL A 92 5.18 -18.46 6.78
N ALA A 93 4.45 -18.06 5.75
CA ALA A 93 3.16 -18.63 5.38
C ALA A 93 3.33 -19.74 4.33
N PHE A 94 2.44 -20.72 4.33
CA PHE A 94 2.38 -21.73 3.28
C PHE A 94 1.52 -21.23 2.10
N GLY A 95 2.06 -20.23 1.39
CA GLY A 95 1.38 -19.55 0.29
C GLY A 95 0.42 -18.44 0.73
N GLU A 96 -0.12 -17.71 -0.25
CA GLU A 96 -1.04 -16.60 -0.02
C GLU A 96 -2.41 -17.10 0.50
N PRO A 97 -2.85 -16.65 1.68
CA PRO A 97 -4.19 -16.97 2.17
C PRO A 97 -5.28 -16.35 1.29
N GLU A 98 -6.40 -17.05 1.10
CA GLU A 98 -7.53 -16.55 0.29
C GLU A 98 -8.05 -15.19 0.77
N TRP A 99 -8.15 -14.99 2.09
CA TRP A 99 -8.58 -13.73 2.67
C TRP A 99 -7.60 -12.58 2.37
N ALA A 100 -6.32 -12.87 2.17
CA ALA A 100 -5.30 -11.87 1.90
C ALA A 100 -5.41 -11.34 0.48
N ALA A 101 -5.64 -12.23 -0.49
CA ALA A 101 -5.93 -11.87 -1.87
C ALA A 101 -7.25 -11.09 -1.98
N ALA A 102 -8.30 -11.54 -1.30
CA ALA A 102 -9.59 -10.85 -1.27
C ALA A 102 -9.50 -9.45 -0.63
N TYR A 103 -8.78 -9.33 0.49
CA TYR A 103 -8.52 -8.03 1.12
C TYR A 103 -7.74 -7.10 0.18
N TRP A 104 -6.68 -7.61 -0.46
CA TRP A 104 -5.84 -6.82 -1.37
C TRP A 104 -6.68 -6.27 -2.53
N ALA A 105 -7.41 -7.14 -3.22
CA ALA A 105 -8.28 -6.74 -4.32
C ALA A 105 -9.28 -5.65 -3.90
N ARG A 106 -9.89 -5.80 -2.72
CA ARG A 106 -10.83 -4.82 -2.16
C ARG A 106 -10.17 -3.48 -1.85
N LYS A 107 -9.04 -3.47 -1.14
CA LYS A 107 -8.40 -2.20 -0.72
C LYS A 107 -7.86 -1.40 -1.91
N SER A 108 -7.48 -2.08 -2.99
CA SER A 108 -6.79 -1.50 -4.15
C SER A 108 -7.72 -1.20 -5.32
N ASP A 109 -9.02 -1.50 -5.20
CA ASP A 109 -9.98 -1.23 -6.25
C ASP A 109 -10.04 0.29 -6.56
N LEU A 110 -10.40 0.65 -7.79
CA LEU A 110 -10.67 2.04 -8.15
C LEU A 110 -12.05 2.50 -7.66
N ALA A 111 -12.98 1.59 -7.40
CA ALA A 111 -14.27 1.86 -6.79
C ALA A 111 -14.25 1.60 -5.29
N ALA A 112 -14.99 2.41 -4.53
CA ALA A 112 -15.13 2.22 -3.11
C ALA A 112 -15.90 0.91 -2.81
N PRO A 113 -15.37 0.05 -1.91
CA PRO A 113 -16.04 -1.19 -1.53
C PRO A 113 -17.43 -0.92 -0.95
N GLY A 114 -18.46 -1.54 -1.53
CA GLY A 114 -19.86 -1.33 -1.12
C GLY A 114 -20.51 -0.03 -1.63
N LEU A 115 -19.77 0.82 -2.34
CA LEU A 115 -20.24 2.09 -2.91
C LEU A 115 -19.74 2.24 -4.36
N PRO A 116 -20.24 1.45 -5.33
CA PRO A 116 -19.69 1.39 -6.69
C PRO A 116 -19.78 2.71 -7.48
N SER A 117 -20.61 3.66 -7.04
CA SER A 117 -20.71 5.01 -7.60
C SER A 117 -19.56 5.92 -7.19
N LEU A 118 -18.91 5.66 -6.04
CA LEU A 118 -17.77 6.42 -5.56
C LEU A 118 -16.50 5.81 -6.15
N LYS A 119 -15.87 6.52 -7.09
CA LYS A 119 -14.69 6.03 -7.81
C LYS A 119 -13.54 7.02 -7.72
N LEU A 120 -12.33 6.48 -7.83
CA LEU A 120 -11.13 7.26 -8.05
C LEU A 120 -11.10 7.79 -9.48
N GLU A 121 -10.75 9.06 -9.59
CA GLU A 121 -10.58 9.76 -10.86
C GLU A 121 -9.09 9.77 -11.20
N ILE A 122 -8.75 9.28 -12.41
CA ILE A 122 -7.39 9.32 -12.94
C ILE A 122 -7.38 10.30 -14.10
N THR A 123 -6.56 11.34 -14.00
CA THR A 123 -6.34 12.30 -15.09
C THR A 123 -4.89 12.27 -15.53
N GLN A 124 -4.65 12.27 -16.84
CA GLN A 124 -3.31 12.33 -17.43
C GLN A 124 -3.17 13.61 -18.26
N ALA A 125 -2.06 14.34 -18.07
CA ALA A 125 -1.71 15.52 -18.85
C ALA A 125 -0.28 15.39 -19.39
N ASN A 126 -0.04 15.83 -20.62
CA ASN A 126 1.31 15.87 -21.18
C ASN A 126 1.89 17.28 -21.00
N ARG A 127 3.01 17.37 -20.28
CA ARG A 127 3.77 18.60 -20.07
C ARG A 127 4.97 18.62 -20.99
N ARG A 128 5.05 19.62 -21.88
CA ARG A 128 6.25 19.87 -22.68
C ARG A 128 7.35 20.42 -21.77
N THR A 129 8.46 19.72 -21.66
CA THR A 129 9.65 20.26 -20.98
C THR A 129 10.36 21.22 -21.93
N ARG A 130 10.89 22.33 -21.41
CA ARG A 130 11.69 23.24 -22.23
C ARG A 130 12.98 22.50 -22.63
N PRO A 131 13.40 22.54 -23.91
CA PRO A 131 14.71 22.02 -24.28
C PRO A 131 15.78 22.76 -23.46
N MET A 132 16.79 22.03 -22.99
CA MET A 132 17.91 22.64 -22.26
C MET A 132 18.53 23.74 -23.14
N PRO A 133 18.88 24.92 -22.58
CA PRO A 133 19.69 25.88 -23.31
C PRO A 133 20.99 25.20 -23.70
N PHE A 134 21.28 25.19 -25.00
CA PHE A 134 22.54 24.68 -25.54
C PHE A 134 23.72 25.22 -24.72
N THR A 135 24.38 24.34 -23.96
CA THR A 135 25.56 24.69 -23.14
C THR A 135 26.81 24.25 -23.89
N GLY A 136 26.97 24.75 -25.13
CA GLY A 136 28.14 24.53 -25.98
C GLY A 136 28.69 25.88 -26.42
N GLY A 137 29.95 26.16 -26.10
CA GLY A 137 30.60 27.42 -26.47
C GLY A 137 30.72 27.57 -27.98
N PHE A 138 30.51 28.79 -28.48
CA PHE A 138 30.80 29.15 -29.87
C PHE A 138 32.32 29.21 -30.07
N ALA A 139 32.96 28.06 -30.29
CA ALA A 139 34.30 27.99 -30.86
C ALA A 139 34.18 27.62 -32.33
N ASN A 140 34.43 28.62 -33.19
CA ASN A 140 34.54 28.59 -34.66
C ASN A 140 33.25 28.93 -35.43
N GLY A 141 33.27 30.12 -36.03
CA GLY A 141 32.21 30.68 -36.88
C GLY A 141 32.11 30.00 -38.24
N GLY A 142 31.55 28.80 -38.26
CA GLY A 142 30.98 28.19 -39.46
C GLY A 142 29.46 28.24 -39.39
N ALA A 143 28.80 28.76 -40.42
CA ALA A 143 27.34 28.72 -40.54
C ALA A 143 26.88 27.26 -40.55
N GLN A 144 26.34 26.77 -39.43
CA GLN A 144 25.64 25.50 -39.39
C GLN A 144 24.21 25.74 -39.88
N THR A 145 23.86 25.11 -40.99
CA THR A 145 22.45 24.90 -41.35
C THR A 145 21.76 24.21 -40.17
N PRO A 146 20.61 24.71 -39.70
CA PRO A 146 19.88 24.07 -38.61
C PRO A 146 19.55 22.64 -39.03
N ASP A 147 20.16 21.65 -38.38
CA ASP A 147 19.81 20.26 -38.57
C ASP A 147 18.39 20.07 -38.00
N VAL A 148 17.42 19.87 -38.88
CA VAL A 148 15.98 19.74 -38.56
C VAL A 148 15.69 18.47 -37.73
N LYS A 149 16.71 17.66 -37.42
CA LYS A 149 16.61 16.41 -36.65
C LYS A 149 16.75 16.52 -35.14
N ASN A 150 16.89 17.70 -34.55
CA ASN A 150 16.84 17.85 -33.08
C ASN A 150 15.44 18.23 -32.57
N SER A 151 14.43 17.39 -32.86
CA SER A 151 13.14 17.46 -32.16
C SER A 151 13.16 16.58 -30.91
N VAL A 152 13.97 16.93 -29.91
CA VAL A 152 13.81 16.33 -28.57
C VAL A 152 12.87 17.21 -27.77
N ASP A 153 11.62 17.30 -28.22
CA ASP A 153 10.54 17.74 -27.34
C ASP A 153 10.35 16.64 -26.30
N ALA A 154 11.03 16.76 -25.16
CA ALA A 154 10.83 15.85 -24.04
C ALA A 154 9.45 16.16 -23.42
N TYR A 155 8.52 15.22 -23.55
CA TYR A 155 7.20 15.28 -22.91
C TYR A 155 7.23 14.50 -21.60
N GLU A 156 6.73 15.10 -20.54
CA GLU A 156 6.47 14.46 -19.26
C GLU A 156 4.97 14.17 -19.13
N ALA A 157 4.59 12.93 -18.89
CA ALA A 157 3.21 12.55 -18.60
C ALA A 157 2.94 12.72 -17.09
N GLU A 158 2.09 13.67 -16.73
CA GLU A 158 1.62 13.88 -15.37
C GLU A 158 0.32 13.12 -15.14
N VAL A 159 0.32 12.14 -14.24
CA VAL A 159 -0.85 11.37 -13.83
C VAL A 159 -1.27 11.84 -12.44
N THR A 160 -2.53 12.24 -12.27
CA THR A 160 -3.12 12.62 -10.98
C THR A 160 -4.24 11.66 -10.61
N LEU A 161 -4.26 11.22 -9.35
CA LEU A 161 -5.32 10.42 -8.76
C LEU A 161 -6.11 11.28 -7.78
N ARG A 162 -7.43 11.30 -7.93
CA ARG A 162 -8.34 12.06 -7.06
C ARG A 162 -9.47 11.20 -6.51
N LEU A 163 -9.93 11.53 -5.32
CA LEU A 163 -11.20 11.06 -4.78
C LEU A 163 -12.14 12.25 -4.64
N ALA A 164 -13.26 12.25 -5.37
CA ALA A 164 -14.23 13.34 -5.34
C ALA A 164 -13.58 14.73 -5.52
N GLY A 165 -12.59 14.86 -6.40
CA GLY A 165 -11.83 16.10 -6.63
C GLY A 165 -10.68 16.40 -5.65
N VAL A 166 -10.52 15.65 -4.54
CA VAL A 166 -9.36 15.77 -3.65
C VAL A 166 -8.19 15.00 -4.23
N GLU A 167 -7.05 15.66 -4.45
CA GLU A 167 -5.81 15.00 -4.89
C GLU A 167 -5.26 14.10 -3.80
N ILE A 168 -5.16 12.81 -4.09
CA ILE A 168 -4.56 11.80 -3.21
C ILE A 168 -3.19 11.32 -3.72
N GLY A 169 -2.82 11.67 -4.96
CA GLY A 169 -1.48 11.45 -5.47
C GLY A 169 -1.27 12.00 -6.87
N ASN A 170 0.00 12.25 -7.21
CA ASN A 170 0.41 12.75 -8.52
C ASN A 170 1.81 12.20 -8.88
N TRP A 171 1.99 11.77 -10.13
CA TRP A 171 3.17 11.08 -10.63
C TRP A 171 3.60 11.70 -11.96
N ILE A 172 4.90 11.88 -12.15
CA ILE A 172 5.49 12.31 -13.42
C ILE A 172 6.13 11.09 -14.07
N ASN A 173 5.73 10.78 -15.30
CA ASN A 173 6.11 9.60 -16.06
C ASN A 173 5.89 8.29 -15.28
N GLY A 174 4.83 8.25 -14.48
CA GLY A 174 4.50 7.12 -13.61
C GLY A 174 3.00 6.96 -13.45
N ALA A 175 2.59 5.94 -12.70
CA ALA A 175 1.19 5.62 -12.45
C ALA A 175 0.94 5.44 -10.95
N PRO A 176 -0.31 5.66 -10.49
CA PRO A 176 -0.71 5.25 -9.15
C PRO A 176 -0.50 3.74 -8.97
N LEU A 177 0.19 3.37 -7.90
CA LEU A 177 0.36 1.97 -7.51
C LEU A 177 -0.74 1.62 -6.50
N ALA A 178 -1.82 1.03 -7.02
CA ALA A 178 -2.99 0.67 -6.23
C ALA A 178 -2.61 -0.28 -5.08
N GLY A 179 -3.10 0.00 -3.88
CA GLY A 179 -2.75 -0.76 -2.67
C GLY A 179 -1.41 -0.37 -2.03
N GLU A 180 -0.51 0.30 -2.78
CA GLU A 180 0.79 0.78 -2.31
C GLU A 180 0.75 2.22 -1.79
N THR A 181 0.05 3.12 -2.49
CA THR A 181 -0.04 4.54 -2.08
C THR A 181 -1.36 4.88 -1.42
N PHE A 182 -2.38 4.02 -1.56
CA PHE A 182 -3.67 4.17 -0.91
C PHE A 182 -4.28 2.81 -0.56
N GLY A 183 -5.31 2.83 0.29
CA GLY A 183 -6.15 1.69 0.59
C GLY A 183 -7.54 2.16 1.02
N TRP A 184 -8.57 1.53 0.49
CA TRP A 184 -9.94 1.75 0.97
C TRP A 184 -10.11 1.31 2.41
N GLY A 185 -10.94 2.07 3.12
CA GLY A 185 -11.45 1.74 4.44
C GLY A 185 -12.45 0.57 4.42
N PRO A 186 -13.19 0.39 5.52
CA PRO A 186 -14.23 -0.62 5.61
C PRO A 186 -15.30 -0.49 4.52
N THR A 187 -15.91 -1.61 4.13
CA THR A 187 -17.00 -1.66 3.17
C THR A 187 -18.15 -0.74 3.57
N GLY A 188 -18.61 0.09 2.64
CA GLY A 188 -19.69 1.07 2.87
C GLY A 188 -19.22 2.41 3.48
N SER A 189 -17.99 2.50 3.99
CA SER A 189 -17.53 3.71 4.68
C SER A 189 -17.29 4.91 3.76
N GLY A 190 -16.99 4.68 2.48
CA GLY A 190 -16.58 5.74 1.55
C GLY A 190 -15.29 6.47 1.94
N ALA A 191 -14.55 5.93 2.92
CA ALA A 191 -13.31 6.49 3.42
C ALA A 191 -12.11 5.77 2.80
N LEU A 192 -11.04 6.53 2.59
CA LEU A 192 -9.79 6.07 1.98
C LEU A 192 -8.62 6.61 2.79
N THR A 193 -7.63 5.76 3.02
CA THR A 193 -6.34 6.19 3.55
C THR A 193 -5.31 6.22 2.43
N PHE A 194 -4.43 7.22 2.44
CA PHE A 194 -3.40 7.39 1.44
C PHE A 194 -2.13 7.98 2.04
N VAL A 195 -1.03 7.79 1.32
CA VAL A 195 0.26 8.40 1.61
C VAL A 195 0.50 9.52 0.62
N ASP A 196 0.71 10.73 1.12
CA ASP A 196 1.01 11.88 0.27
C ASP A 196 2.47 11.88 -0.23
N ARG A 197 2.79 12.88 -1.07
CA ARG A 197 4.15 13.02 -1.65
C ARG A 197 5.24 13.24 -0.60
N GLN A 198 4.88 13.73 0.58
CA GLN A 198 5.80 13.91 1.70
C GLN A 198 5.92 12.63 2.55
N GLY A 199 5.25 11.55 2.17
CA GLY A 199 5.24 10.29 2.90
C GLY A 199 4.38 10.32 4.17
N ARG A 200 3.45 11.27 4.28
CA ARG A 200 2.55 11.40 5.44
C ARG A 200 1.28 10.58 5.20
N LEU A 201 0.80 9.93 6.24
CA LEU A 201 -0.45 9.18 6.21
C LEU A 201 -1.64 10.15 6.38
N SER A 202 -2.57 10.09 5.45
CA SER A 202 -3.78 10.91 5.45
C SER A 202 -5.02 10.05 5.19
N LEU A 203 -6.17 10.58 5.59
CA LEU A 203 -7.49 10.00 5.38
C LEU A 203 -8.34 11.02 4.62
N VAL A 204 -9.23 10.53 3.76
CA VAL A 204 -10.24 11.32 3.05
C VAL A 204 -11.54 10.53 2.94
N ASP A 205 -12.68 11.23 2.94
CA ASP A 205 -13.98 10.61 2.65
C ASP A 205 -14.69 11.21 1.43
N GLU A 206 -15.81 10.60 1.04
CA GLU A 206 -16.65 11.01 -0.09
C GLU A 206 -17.12 12.47 -0.03
N ARG A 207 -17.17 13.08 1.17
CA ARG A 207 -17.55 14.48 1.37
C ARG A 207 -16.34 15.42 1.36
N ARG A 208 -15.18 14.94 0.88
CA ARG A 208 -13.91 15.67 0.74
C ARG A 208 -13.31 16.11 2.08
N ARG A 209 -13.76 15.54 3.19
CA ARG A 209 -13.18 15.81 4.50
C ARG A 209 -11.85 15.09 4.60
N THR A 210 -10.81 15.80 5.01
CA THR A 210 -9.46 15.25 5.11
C THR A 210 -8.94 15.31 6.54
N GLN A 211 -8.10 14.34 6.88
CA GLN A 211 -7.40 14.30 8.16
C GLN A 211 -6.01 13.70 7.98
N MET A 212 -5.00 14.37 8.53
CA MET A 212 -3.63 13.87 8.53
C MET A 212 -3.32 13.19 9.86
N ALA A 213 -2.68 12.02 9.82
CA ALA A 213 -2.16 11.34 11.01
C ALA A 213 -0.91 12.07 11.52
N ALA A 214 -0.90 12.44 12.80
CA ALA A 214 0.21 13.17 13.39
C ALA A 214 1.48 12.30 13.50
N GLY A 215 2.65 12.89 13.24
CA GLY A 215 3.95 12.24 13.46
C GLY A 215 4.36 11.18 12.42
N VAL A 216 3.54 10.92 11.40
CA VAL A 216 3.85 9.93 10.36
C VAL A 216 4.67 10.54 9.23
N LYS A 217 5.81 9.92 8.90
CA LYS A 217 6.66 10.27 7.76
C LYS A 217 7.23 9.02 7.11
N GLY A 218 7.36 9.01 5.79
CA GLY A 218 7.88 7.87 5.04
C GLY A 218 7.01 6.62 5.15
N ALA A 219 5.70 6.78 5.32
CA ALA A 219 4.73 5.68 5.28
C ALA A 219 4.59 5.12 3.86
N TRP A 220 4.17 3.87 3.76
CA TRP A 220 3.93 3.16 2.52
C TRP A 220 2.96 2.00 2.75
N MET A 221 2.23 1.59 1.72
CA MET A 221 1.24 0.50 1.75
C MET A 221 0.23 0.63 2.91
N PRO A 222 -0.49 1.75 3.03
CA PRO A 222 -1.47 1.90 4.10
C PRO A 222 -2.61 0.90 3.93
N ALA A 223 -3.09 0.33 5.03
CA ALA A 223 -4.07 -0.75 5.05
C ALA A 223 -5.01 -0.57 6.24
N TRP A 224 -6.29 -0.30 5.99
CA TRP A 224 -7.31 -0.17 7.03
C TRP A 224 -7.86 -1.55 7.41
N SER A 225 -7.95 -1.87 8.69
CA SER A 225 -8.61 -3.08 9.16
C SER A 225 -10.09 -3.10 8.75
N GLY A 226 -10.65 -4.30 8.57
CA GLY A 226 -12.05 -4.46 8.12
C GLY A 226 -13.08 -3.87 9.08
N ASP A 227 -12.76 -3.81 10.37
CA ASP A 227 -13.57 -3.20 11.43
C ASP A 227 -13.45 -1.66 11.50
N GLY A 228 -12.52 -1.07 10.75
CA GLY A 228 -12.28 0.38 10.75
C GLY A 228 -11.48 0.90 11.94
N ALA A 229 -11.09 0.05 12.89
CA ALA A 229 -10.47 0.47 14.15
C ALA A 229 -8.96 0.69 14.06
N ARG A 230 -8.29 0.20 13.01
CA ARG A 230 -6.83 0.25 12.89
C ARG A 230 -6.38 0.55 11.46
N ILE A 231 -5.28 1.28 11.33
CA ILE A 231 -4.56 1.47 10.08
C ILE A 231 -3.14 0.94 10.24
N ALA A 232 -2.81 -0.10 9.49
CA ALA A 232 -1.45 -0.59 9.34
C ALA A 232 -0.75 0.13 8.18
N PHE A 233 0.56 0.33 8.29
CA PHE A 233 1.39 0.83 7.20
C PHE A 233 2.84 0.43 7.43
N LEU A 234 3.62 0.39 6.35
CA LEU A 234 5.05 0.18 6.39
C LEU A 234 5.75 1.54 6.48
N GLN A 235 6.74 1.66 7.35
CA GLN A 235 7.56 2.86 7.46
C GLN A 235 9.00 2.52 7.13
N LYS A 236 9.57 3.20 6.13
CA LYS A 236 10.95 2.97 5.71
C LYS A 236 11.91 3.34 6.85
N SER A 237 12.74 2.38 7.29
CA SER A 237 13.76 2.57 8.34
C SER A 237 15.18 2.42 7.82
N GLY A 238 15.35 1.88 6.61
CA GLY A 238 16.64 1.76 5.93
C GLY A 238 16.49 1.42 4.44
N ARG A 239 17.59 1.06 3.78
CA ARG A 239 17.58 0.73 2.33
C ARG A 239 16.69 -0.49 2.01
N ARG A 240 16.78 -1.54 2.84
CA ARG A 240 16.03 -2.80 2.73
C ARG A 240 15.22 -3.12 4.00
N ARG A 241 15.00 -2.11 4.85
CA ARG A 241 14.38 -2.28 6.16
C ARG A 241 13.16 -1.38 6.31
N TYR A 242 12.11 -1.96 6.86
CA TYR A 242 10.84 -1.31 7.13
C TYR A 242 10.38 -1.65 8.54
N ARG A 243 9.57 -0.79 9.13
CA ARG A 243 8.83 -1.08 10.36
C ARG A 243 7.36 -1.23 10.00
N LEU A 244 6.74 -2.31 10.44
CA LEU A 244 5.29 -2.38 10.43
C LEU A 244 4.77 -1.52 11.58
N MET A 245 3.96 -0.53 11.23
CA MET A 245 3.34 0.41 12.16
C MET A 245 1.83 0.23 12.15
N ILE A 246 1.19 0.37 13.31
CA ILE A 246 -0.27 0.38 13.44
C ILE A 246 -0.69 1.61 14.24
N ALA A 247 -1.65 2.37 13.70
CA ALA A 247 -2.35 3.43 14.42
C ALA A 247 -3.80 3.02 14.69
N ALA A 248 -4.28 3.30 15.90
CA ALA A 248 -5.69 3.12 16.24
C ALA A 248 -6.53 4.28 15.66
N VAL A 249 -7.75 3.97 15.26
CA VAL A 249 -8.75 4.90 14.75
C VAL A 249 -9.95 4.85 15.69
N THR A 250 -10.30 5.99 16.26
CA THR A 250 -11.40 6.13 17.22
C THR A 250 -12.26 7.32 16.84
N ALA A 251 -13.51 7.36 17.31
CA ALA A 251 -14.29 8.59 17.23
C ALA A 251 -13.72 9.64 18.21
N ARG A 252 -13.79 10.91 17.83
CA ARG A 252 -13.50 12.05 18.70
C ARG A 252 -14.62 12.32 19.69
#